data_AF-A0A914DT35-F1
#
_entry.id   AF-A0A914DT35-F1
#
_cell.length_a   1.000
_cell.length_b   1.000
_cell.length_c   1.000
_cell.angle_alpha   90.00
_cell.angle_beta   90.00
_cell.angle_gamma   90.00
#
_symmetry.space_group_name_H-M   'P 1'
#
loop_
_entity.id
_entity.type
_entity.pdbx_description
1 polymer ?
#
loop_
_entity_poly.entity_id
_entity_poly.type
_entity_poly.pdbx_seq_one_letter_code
_entity_poly.pdbx_strand_id
1 'polypeptide(L)'
;MTSCSSLASTSSDDLKQKEDDLDSGICSMCSLACCLTSTVKCIVRDQNDKDFQNNLRLLSSSSTRGLQPFLRLSKFSNVPPTICFYTKGCKVRKPPQKWNSRLNWCHNSLLPIVMRHSLAASHFKIVDESATWLGYWGRHLKSSQYRKIQPFQKVNHFPGAFHLGRKDRLWQHLEEMMEKHESISFYVMPHTYILPKDAKKLRAYLSTIPARHVILKPPASARGTGITIVSRYKNVPQKTPLIAQHYVERPMIINGAKFDLRLYVYVTCLDPLRIYLYHEGLVRFATVPYSSCQSTYTNQYMHLTNYSINKLAQSDGATDKPVPKWKLSEFWDYLREKGADADSLYANIKDVAVKAVIACESHIRSHQLKYSNFAFTSHELFGMDILIDENLQPWLLEMNISPSLHSGTPLDVSVKAPLAKDVLNICGVTYPSSFDFFDKTLNYRVKNHIQHKSELHIQKEQIHLEHYLLNKEIRADIIENLTDADVRCLIDFEDELVRKGGFELLFPLGEETEHYLHVINSQLYSNLLLTTWQNKQAKDRQHGIENLEKLCHEGYHLAKRVYTESSSDSEGNNI
;
A
#
# COMPACT_ATOMS: atom_id res chain seq x y z
N MET A 1 1.63 15.25 44.80
CA MET A 1 0.52 16.20 45.08
C MET A 1 0.41 17.15 43.89
N THR A 2 -0.84 17.40 43.46
CA THR A 2 -1.33 18.49 42.57
C THR A 2 -0.68 18.63 41.18
N SER A 3 -1.26 18.09 40.10
CA SER A 3 -2.40 18.61 39.30
C SER A 3 -2.18 19.99 38.70
N CYS A 4 -2.18 20.11 37.36
CA CYS A 4 -3.11 20.97 36.63
C CYS A 4 -3.03 20.78 35.11
N SER A 5 -4.20 20.49 34.56
CA SER A 5 -4.64 20.61 33.17
C SER A 5 -4.82 22.06 32.75
N SER A 6 -4.64 22.37 31.46
CA SER A 6 -5.45 23.41 30.80
C SER A 6 -5.49 23.23 29.28
N LEU A 7 -6.73 23.08 28.80
CA LEU A 7 -7.19 23.26 27.43
C LEU A 7 -6.99 24.72 26.99
N ALA A 8 -6.80 24.95 25.69
CA ALA A 8 -6.97 26.26 25.06
C ALA A 8 -8.03 26.15 23.96
N SER A 9 -9.10 26.92 24.16
CA SER A 9 -10.26 27.16 23.31
C SER A 9 -9.94 28.14 22.18
N THR A 10 -10.51 27.89 21.00
CA THR A 10 -10.61 28.85 19.90
C THR A 10 -11.85 29.72 20.06
N SER A 11 -11.69 31.04 20.05
CA SER A 11 -12.77 32.00 19.84
C SER A 11 -12.67 32.60 18.43
N SER A 12 -13.84 32.90 17.87
CA SER A 12 -14.11 33.53 16.59
C SER A 12 -13.86 35.04 16.59
N ASP A 13 -13.84 35.58 15.37
CA ASP A 13 -13.98 36.98 14.94
C ASP A 13 -12.70 37.81 14.79
N ASP A 14 -12.24 37.98 13.53
CA ASP A 14 -12.30 39.29 12.88
C ASP A 14 -12.00 39.23 11.36
N LEU A 15 -12.86 39.91 10.60
CA LEU A 15 -12.81 40.14 9.15
C LEU A 15 -12.21 41.52 8.86
N LYS A 16 -11.17 41.62 8.00
CA LYS A 16 -11.07 42.48 6.79
C LYS A 16 -9.64 42.92 6.42
N GLN A 17 -9.39 42.85 5.11
CA GLN A 17 -8.50 43.65 4.24
C GLN A 17 -6.97 43.46 4.30
N LYS A 18 -6.39 42.87 3.24
CA LYS A 18 -5.76 43.62 2.13
C LYS A 18 -5.33 42.69 0.98
N GLU A 19 -5.60 43.16 -0.24
CA GLU A 19 -5.14 42.66 -1.55
C GLU A 19 -3.65 42.98 -1.80
N ASP A 20 -3.17 42.43 -2.93
CA ASP A 20 -1.93 42.71 -3.68
C ASP A 20 -0.67 41.89 -3.35
N ASP A 21 -0.40 40.87 -4.18
CA ASP A 21 0.75 40.86 -5.10
C ASP A 21 0.77 39.57 -5.95
N LEU A 22 0.38 39.73 -7.21
CA LEU A 22 0.46 38.78 -8.31
C LEU A 22 1.21 39.50 -9.44
N ASP A 23 2.54 39.35 -9.54
CA ASP A 23 3.22 39.08 -10.83
C ASP A 23 4.74 38.89 -10.69
N SER A 24 5.31 38.27 -11.73
CA SER A 24 6.72 38.20 -12.14
C SER A 24 7.56 37.01 -11.65
N GLY A 25 7.65 36.01 -12.54
CA GLY A 25 8.59 34.89 -12.45
C GLY A 25 8.74 34.12 -13.75
N ILE A 26 8.76 34.82 -14.90
CA ILE A 26 9.10 34.23 -16.21
C ILE A 26 10.60 33.95 -16.20
N CYS A 27 10.99 32.67 -16.04
CA CYS A 27 12.37 32.24 -16.26
C CYS A 27 12.49 31.55 -17.63
N SER A 28 13.38 32.11 -18.44
CA SER A 28 13.64 31.88 -19.87
C SER A 28 13.78 30.40 -20.29
N MET A 29 12.96 30.00 -21.27
CA MET A 29 12.97 28.72 -22.00
C MET A 29 14.08 28.61 -23.06
N CYS A 30 14.87 29.66 -23.32
CA CYS A 30 15.79 29.68 -24.47
C CYS A 30 17.19 29.09 -24.23
N SER A 31 17.55 28.73 -22.99
CA SER A 31 18.86 28.10 -22.68
C SER A 31 18.89 26.57 -22.90
N LEU A 32 17.73 25.93 -23.03
CA LEU A 32 17.63 24.47 -23.13
C LEU A 32 17.89 23.91 -24.54
N ALA A 33 17.77 24.70 -25.61
CA ALA A 33 17.78 24.20 -26.99
C ALA A 33 19.14 23.59 -27.43
N CYS A 34 20.27 24.15 -27.00
CA CYS A 34 21.60 23.68 -27.43
C CYS A 34 22.13 22.44 -26.68
N CYS A 35 21.52 22.03 -25.56
CA CYS A 35 21.99 20.88 -24.77
C CYS A 35 21.37 19.53 -25.21
N LEU A 36 20.41 19.54 -26.13
CA LEU A 36 19.47 18.44 -26.40
C LEU A 36 19.99 17.36 -27.37
N THR A 37 20.87 17.71 -28.31
CA THR A 37 21.49 16.74 -29.23
C THR A 37 22.60 15.92 -28.56
N SER A 38 23.17 16.40 -27.45
CA SER A 38 24.19 15.67 -26.66
C SER A 38 23.60 14.54 -25.80
N THR A 39 22.29 14.59 -25.52
CA THR A 39 21.65 13.81 -24.44
C THR A 39 21.26 12.39 -24.86
N VAL A 40 20.83 12.17 -26.12
CA VAL A 40 20.64 10.82 -26.68
C VAL A 40 21.98 10.09 -26.83
N LYS A 41 23.04 10.82 -27.19
CA LYS A 41 24.41 10.28 -27.22
C LYS A 41 24.95 9.92 -25.82
N CYS A 42 24.44 10.54 -24.74
CA CYS A 42 24.97 10.31 -23.38
C CYS A 42 24.35 9.11 -22.64
N ILE A 43 23.05 8.79 -22.85
CA ILE A 43 22.43 7.58 -22.27
C ILE A 43 23.08 6.32 -22.85
N VAL A 44 23.37 6.36 -24.16
CA VAL A 44 24.16 5.34 -24.85
C VAL A 44 25.62 5.35 -24.36
N ARG A 45 26.20 6.49 -23.94
CA ARG A 45 27.59 6.54 -23.42
C ARG A 45 27.76 5.93 -22.04
N ASP A 46 26.84 6.13 -21.09
CA ASP A 46 26.93 5.51 -19.74
C ASP A 46 26.59 4.01 -19.77
N GLN A 47 25.71 3.57 -20.68
CA GLN A 47 25.48 2.15 -20.94
C GLN A 47 26.60 1.50 -21.77
N ASN A 48 27.37 2.29 -22.54
CA ASN A 48 28.61 1.85 -23.22
C ASN A 48 29.85 2.05 -22.35
N ASP A 49 29.73 2.58 -21.13
CA ASP A 49 30.81 2.54 -20.15
C ASP A 49 30.98 1.08 -19.73
N LYS A 50 32.03 0.44 -20.27
CA LYS A 50 32.35 -0.96 -19.99
C LYS A 50 32.42 -1.20 -18.48
N ASP A 51 32.85 -0.22 -17.69
CA ASP A 51 32.93 -0.36 -16.24
C ASP A 51 31.56 -0.40 -15.58
N PHE A 52 30.60 0.40 -16.04
CA PHE A 52 29.22 0.37 -15.53
C PHE A 52 28.56 -0.98 -15.83
N GLN A 53 28.64 -1.46 -17.07
CA GLN A 53 28.07 -2.76 -17.47
C GLN A 53 28.74 -3.94 -16.79
N ASN A 54 30.07 -3.91 -16.62
CA ASN A 54 30.79 -4.92 -15.86
C ASN A 54 30.35 -4.94 -14.40
N ASN A 55 30.19 -3.77 -13.77
CA ASN A 55 29.68 -3.66 -12.41
C ASN A 55 28.25 -4.18 -12.29
N LEU A 56 27.37 -3.91 -13.26
CA LEU A 56 26.01 -4.44 -13.27
C LEU A 56 25.99 -5.98 -13.29
N ARG A 57 26.73 -6.60 -14.21
CA ARG A 57 26.84 -8.07 -14.31
C ARG A 57 27.45 -8.70 -13.06
N LEU A 58 28.45 -8.03 -12.49
CA LEU A 58 29.06 -8.48 -11.25
C LEU A 58 28.08 -8.37 -10.08
N LEU A 59 27.35 -7.26 -9.94
CA LEU A 59 26.46 -7.06 -8.80
C LEU A 59 25.17 -7.89 -8.88
N SER A 60 24.81 -8.41 -10.06
CA SER A 60 23.63 -9.25 -10.26
C SER A 60 23.91 -10.77 -10.25
N SER A 61 25.15 -11.19 -10.42
CA SER A 61 25.51 -12.62 -10.42
C SER A 61 25.57 -13.19 -8.99
N SER A 62 24.95 -14.37 -8.81
CA SER A 62 25.21 -15.22 -7.65
C SER A 62 26.64 -15.76 -7.75
N SER A 63 27.42 -15.61 -6.69
CA SER A 63 28.79 -16.15 -6.67
C SER A 63 28.80 -17.60 -6.17
N THR A 64 29.77 -18.38 -6.61
CA THR A 64 30.07 -19.73 -6.06
C THR A 64 30.49 -19.71 -4.58
N ARG A 65 30.77 -18.53 -3.99
CA ARG A 65 31.23 -18.36 -2.59
C ARG A 65 30.11 -18.01 -1.61
N GLY A 66 28.84 -18.24 -1.96
CA GLY A 66 27.70 -17.99 -1.06
C GLY A 66 27.37 -16.50 -0.84
N LEU A 67 27.95 -15.58 -1.62
CA LEU A 67 27.53 -14.18 -1.65
C LEU A 67 26.25 -14.01 -2.47
N GLN A 68 25.28 -13.32 -1.87
CA GLN A 68 24.04 -12.93 -2.51
C GLN A 68 24.25 -11.72 -3.44
N PRO A 69 23.50 -11.62 -4.55
CA PRO A 69 23.61 -10.49 -5.47
C PRO A 69 23.09 -9.21 -4.83
N PHE A 70 23.72 -8.08 -5.15
CA PHE A 70 23.27 -6.76 -4.69
C PHE A 70 22.15 -6.19 -5.57
N LEU A 71 22.19 -6.49 -6.87
CA LEU A 71 21.21 -6.03 -7.85
C LEU A 71 20.40 -7.19 -8.41
N ARG A 72 19.15 -6.89 -8.77
CA ARG A 72 18.31 -7.72 -9.62
C ARG A 72 18.16 -7.02 -10.96
N LEU A 73 18.60 -7.69 -12.02
CA LEU A 73 18.32 -7.24 -13.38
C LEU A 73 16.83 -7.38 -13.66
N SER A 74 16.30 -6.45 -14.46
CA SER A 74 14.97 -6.57 -15.03
C SER A 74 14.92 -7.77 -15.98
N LYS A 75 13.72 -8.32 -16.17
CA LYS A 75 13.45 -9.23 -17.29
C LYS A 75 13.58 -8.53 -18.64
N PHE A 76 13.55 -7.21 -18.66
CA PHE A 76 13.45 -6.43 -19.88
C PHE A 76 14.70 -5.56 -20.14
N SER A 77 15.13 -5.51 -21.40
CA SER A 77 16.22 -4.68 -21.90
C SER A 77 15.95 -3.20 -21.64
N ASN A 78 17.01 -2.43 -21.39
CA ASN A 78 16.93 -0.99 -21.14
C ASN A 78 16.03 -0.60 -19.94
N VAL A 79 15.78 -1.53 -19.01
CA VAL A 79 15.11 -1.26 -17.73
C VAL A 79 16.14 -1.27 -16.59
N PRO A 80 16.17 -0.24 -15.73
CA PRO A 80 17.12 -0.19 -14.61
C PRO A 80 16.96 -1.37 -13.64
N PRO A 81 18.05 -1.89 -13.08
CA PRO A 81 17.98 -2.91 -12.05
C PRO A 81 17.43 -2.35 -10.74
N THR A 82 16.95 -3.26 -9.91
CA THR A 82 16.51 -2.96 -8.53
C THR A 82 17.50 -3.50 -7.51
N ILE A 83 17.57 -2.89 -6.35
CA ILE A 83 18.42 -3.34 -5.24
C ILE A 83 17.73 -4.52 -4.55
N CYS A 84 18.50 -5.58 -4.28
CA CYS A 84 18.04 -6.72 -3.51
C CYS A 84 18.21 -6.48 -2.00
N PHE A 85 17.16 -6.77 -1.26
CA PHE A 85 17.13 -6.71 0.20
C PHE A 85 17.11 -8.11 0.81
N TYR A 86 17.83 -8.28 1.91
CA TYR A 86 18.01 -9.57 2.59
C TYR A 86 17.73 -9.48 4.08
N THR A 87 17.51 -10.61 4.74
CA THR A 87 17.43 -10.65 6.20
C THR A 87 18.83 -10.54 6.83
N LYS A 88 18.86 -10.28 8.14
CA LYS A 88 20.11 -10.26 8.94
C LYS A 88 20.89 -11.57 8.74
N GLY A 89 22.21 -11.46 8.58
CA GLY A 89 23.12 -12.60 8.45
C GLY A 89 23.49 -12.97 7.01
N CYS A 90 22.76 -12.47 6.01
CA CYS A 90 23.11 -12.68 4.61
C CYS A 90 24.35 -11.86 4.22
N LYS A 91 25.32 -12.51 3.56
CA LYS A 91 26.48 -11.83 2.98
C LYS A 91 26.13 -11.37 1.56
N VAL A 92 26.06 -10.06 1.36
CA VAL A 92 25.70 -9.45 0.06
C VAL A 92 26.92 -8.86 -0.60
N ARG A 93 27.05 -9.05 -1.92
CA ARG A 93 28.15 -8.48 -2.71
C ARG A 93 28.22 -6.96 -2.50
N LYS A 94 29.41 -6.43 -2.25
CA LYS A 94 29.60 -5.01 -1.95
C LYS A 94 29.66 -4.19 -3.24
N PRO A 95 28.87 -3.12 -3.39
CA PRO A 95 28.99 -2.22 -4.53
C PRO A 95 30.29 -1.41 -4.48
N PRO A 96 30.78 -0.87 -5.62
CA PRO A 96 31.94 0.03 -5.67
C PRO A 96 31.81 1.22 -4.70
N GLN A 97 32.91 1.88 -4.34
CA GLN A 97 32.84 2.95 -3.32
C GLN A 97 31.99 4.16 -3.75
N LYS A 98 32.04 4.56 -5.03
CA LYS A 98 31.16 5.58 -5.64
C LYS A 98 29.67 5.16 -5.59
N TRP A 99 29.44 3.86 -5.75
CA TRP A 99 28.27 3.09 -5.31
C TRP A 99 27.62 3.55 -4.02
N ASN A 100 28.42 3.29 -3.00
CA ASN A 100 28.02 3.19 -1.62
C ASN A 100 27.74 4.55 -0.98
N SER A 101 28.31 5.63 -1.51
CA SER A 101 28.02 6.99 -1.02
C SER A 101 26.59 7.44 -1.32
N ARG A 102 25.87 6.75 -2.21
CA ARG A 102 24.50 7.08 -2.64
C ARG A 102 23.43 6.21 -1.98
N LEU A 103 23.81 5.16 -1.24
CA LEU A 103 22.90 4.20 -0.62
C LEU A 103 22.45 4.71 0.75
N ASN A 104 21.63 5.76 0.73
CA ASN A 104 21.17 6.43 1.92
C ASN A 104 19.67 6.19 2.14
N TRP A 105 19.30 5.90 3.37
CA TRP A 105 17.93 5.75 3.83
C TRP A 105 17.62 6.84 4.86
N CYS A 106 16.47 7.51 4.70
CA CYS A 106 16.08 8.59 5.60
C CYS A 106 15.76 8.07 7.00
N HIS A 107 16.34 8.72 8.02
CA HIS A 107 16.15 8.38 9.40
C HIS A 107 14.72 8.71 9.86
N ASN A 108 14.10 7.78 10.57
CA ASN A 108 12.85 8.01 11.28
C ASN A 108 12.80 7.13 12.53
N SER A 109 12.22 7.64 13.63
CA SER A 109 12.09 6.88 14.87
C SER A 109 11.17 5.67 14.75
N LEU A 110 10.27 5.64 13.76
CA LEU A 110 9.39 4.50 13.47
C LEU A 110 10.03 3.43 12.57
N LEU A 111 11.27 3.63 12.08
CA LEU A 111 11.96 2.64 11.24
C LEU A 111 12.23 1.35 12.04
N PRO A 112 11.57 0.22 11.69
CA PRO A 112 11.66 -1.02 12.45
C PRO A 112 13.07 -1.60 12.45
N ILE A 113 13.47 -2.24 13.56
CA ILE A 113 14.80 -2.86 13.68
C ILE A 113 15.05 -3.94 12.62
N VAL A 114 14.01 -4.71 12.26
CA VAL A 114 14.09 -5.72 11.20
C VAL A 114 14.37 -5.11 9.82
N MET A 115 13.81 -3.93 9.54
CA MET A 115 14.12 -3.16 8.32
C MET A 115 15.53 -2.59 8.37
N ARG A 116 15.97 -2.04 9.52
CA ARG A 116 17.36 -1.56 9.69
C ARG A 116 18.37 -2.65 9.43
N HIS A 117 18.13 -3.86 9.93
CA HIS A 117 18.99 -5.00 9.65
C HIS A 117 19.03 -5.35 8.15
N SER A 118 17.89 -5.28 7.46
CA SER A 118 17.81 -5.56 6.02
C SER A 118 18.53 -4.48 5.19
N LEU A 119 18.33 -3.21 5.53
CA LEU A 119 19.05 -2.07 4.94
C LEU A 119 20.57 -2.21 5.13
N ALA A 120 21.01 -2.54 6.34
CA ALA A 120 22.43 -2.74 6.63
C ALA A 120 23.03 -3.94 5.88
N ALA A 121 22.29 -5.05 5.74
CA ALA A 121 22.72 -6.20 4.94
C ALA A 121 22.92 -5.83 3.46
N SER A 122 22.15 -4.85 2.96
CA SER A 122 22.24 -4.29 1.61
C SER A 122 23.06 -2.99 1.55
N HIS A 123 23.99 -2.78 2.49
CA HIS A 123 24.97 -1.67 2.51
C HIS A 123 24.39 -0.25 2.63
N PHE A 124 23.12 -0.10 3.00
CA PHE A 124 22.53 1.24 3.22
C PHE A 124 23.04 1.90 4.50
N LYS A 125 23.22 3.21 4.43
CA LYS A 125 23.45 4.09 5.57
C LYS A 125 22.16 4.81 5.92
N ILE A 126 21.94 5.01 7.22
CA ILE A 126 20.83 5.84 7.71
C ILE A 126 21.33 7.27 7.83
N VAL A 127 20.61 8.22 7.23
CA VAL A 127 20.98 9.64 7.17
C VAL A 127 19.83 10.53 7.61
N ASP A 128 20.10 11.78 7.94
CA ASP A 128 19.08 12.77 8.24
C ASP A 128 18.24 13.16 7.00
N GLU A 129 17.04 13.71 7.23
CA GLU A 129 16.11 14.14 6.17
C GLU A 129 16.70 15.22 5.26
N SER A 130 17.68 16.00 5.76
CA SER A 130 18.40 17.03 4.99
C SER A 130 19.35 16.47 3.92
N ALA A 131 19.76 15.20 4.02
CA ALA A 131 20.65 14.56 3.05
C ALA A 131 19.86 13.97 1.86
N THR A 132 20.56 13.61 0.77
CA THR A 132 19.95 12.84 -0.32
C THR A 132 19.76 11.38 0.09
N TRP A 133 18.53 10.87 -0.03
CA TRP A 133 18.14 9.50 0.34
C TRP A 133 17.23 8.86 -0.71
N LEU A 134 17.22 7.53 -0.77
CA LEU A 134 16.44 6.71 -1.72
C LEU A 134 15.11 6.24 -1.15
N GLY A 135 15.05 5.99 0.16
CA GLY A 135 13.84 5.50 0.81
C GLY A 135 13.58 6.16 2.15
N TYR A 136 12.30 6.21 2.50
CA TYR A 136 11.79 6.67 3.78
C TYR A 136 10.77 5.67 4.30
N TRP A 137 10.93 5.28 5.56
CA TRP A 137 9.94 4.50 6.29
C TRP A 137 9.66 5.18 7.63
N GLY A 138 8.47 5.74 7.79
CA GLY A 138 8.18 6.55 8.95
C GLY A 138 6.71 6.87 9.13
N ARG A 139 6.44 8.03 9.71
CA ARG A 139 5.08 8.56 9.85
C ARG A 139 4.54 8.97 8.47
N HIS A 140 3.22 8.94 8.34
CA HIS A 140 2.51 9.56 7.22
C HIS A 140 2.97 11.01 7.03
N LEU A 141 3.40 11.34 5.81
CA LEU A 141 3.94 12.66 5.49
C LEU A 141 2.82 13.70 5.36
N LYS A 142 3.12 14.96 5.67
CA LYS A 142 2.18 16.06 5.38
C LYS A 142 2.10 16.31 3.88
N SER A 143 0.98 16.87 3.42
CA SER A 143 0.75 17.20 2.01
C SER A 143 1.86 18.05 1.36
N SER A 144 2.47 18.97 2.10
CA SER A 144 3.60 19.79 1.61
C SER A 144 4.90 19.01 1.47
N GLN A 145 5.09 17.94 2.24
CA GLN A 145 6.27 17.08 2.15
C GLN A 145 6.18 16.15 0.94
N TYR A 146 5.00 15.60 0.63
CA TYR A 146 4.80 14.77 -0.58
C TYR A 146 5.19 15.51 -1.87
N ARG A 147 4.93 16.81 -1.97
CA ARG A 147 5.33 17.63 -3.13
C ARG A 147 6.84 17.77 -3.31
N LYS A 148 7.64 17.54 -2.26
CA LYS A 148 9.11 17.63 -2.31
C LYS A 148 9.76 16.30 -2.69
N ILE A 149 9.01 15.20 -2.67
CA ILE A 149 9.51 13.86 -2.98
C ILE A 149 9.95 13.81 -4.45
N GLN A 150 11.16 13.31 -4.64
CA GLN A 150 11.80 13.21 -5.94
C GLN A 150 11.51 11.89 -6.64
N PRO A 151 11.66 11.84 -7.99
CA PRO A 151 11.74 10.69 -8.86
C PRO A 151 11.97 9.37 -8.18
N PHE A 152 13.27 9.17 -8.10
CA PHE A 152 14.07 8.77 -6.97
C PHE A 152 13.52 7.83 -5.92
N GLN A 153 12.60 8.42 -5.18
CA GLN A 153 12.42 8.16 -3.77
C GLN A 153 11.24 7.23 -3.57
N LYS A 154 11.33 6.44 -2.50
CA LYS A 154 10.25 5.57 -2.06
C LYS A 154 9.79 5.99 -0.67
N VAL A 155 8.48 6.15 -0.52
CA VAL A 155 7.83 6.50 0.74
C VAL A 155 6.77 5.47 1.07
N ASN A 156 6.73 5.04 2.33
CA ASN A 156 5.91 3.92 2.80
C ASN A 156 4.43 4.26 3.07
N HIS A 157 3.96 5.41 2.60
CA HIS A 157 2.58 5.83 2.75
C HIS A 157 2.04 6.53 1.50
N PHE A 158 0.78 6.27 1.16
CA PHE A 158 0.02 7.06 0.19
C PHE A 158 -0.47 8.38 0.81
N PRO A 159 -0.46 9.50 0.07
CA PRO A 159 -1.34 10.61 0.41
C PRO A 159 -2.79 10.10 0.46
N GLY A 160 -3.52 10.37 1.55
CA GLY A 160 -4.90 9.89 1.70
C GLY A 160 -5.07 8.51 2.33
N ALA A 161 -4.00 7.80 2.72
CA ALA A 161 -4.08 6.46 3.33
C ALA A 161 -5.05 6.35 4.53
N PHE A 162 -5.34 7.47 5.20
CA PHE A 162 -6.34 7.55 6.28
C PHE A 162 -7.77 7.20 5.84
N HIS A 163 -8.10 7.21 4.55
CA HIS A 163 -9.40 6.76 4.05
C HIS A 163 -9.66 5.28 4.36
N LEU A 164 -8.62 4.46 4.19
CA LEU A 164 -8.65 3.04 4.59
C LEU A 164 -8.26 2.87 6.07
N GLY A 165 -7.35 3.71 6.58
CA GLY A 165 -6.80 3.59 7.93
C GLY A 165 -7.72 4.00 9.09
N ARG A 166 -8.65 4.93 8.87
CA ARG A 166 -9.58 5.37 9.92
C ARG A 166 -10.88 4.58 9.85
N LYS A 167 -11.37 4.13 11.00
CA LYS A 167 -12.52 3.21 11.08
C LYS A 167 -13.82 3.87 10.61
N ASP A 168 -13.98 5.17 10.88
CA ASP A 168 -15.13 5.95 10.43
C ASP A 168 -15.14 6.12 8.91
N ARG A 169 -13.98 6.43 8.30
CA ARG A 169 -13.85 6.58 6.84
C ARG A 169 -13.99 5.25 6.11
N LEU A 170 -13.37 4.18 6.62
CA LEU A 170 -13.52 2.85 6.06
C LEU A 170 -14.99 2.42 6.03
N TRP A 171 -15.72 2.61 7.14
CA TRP A 171 -17.15 2.29 7.17
C TRP A 171 -17.96 3.12 6.18
N GLN A 172 -17.72 4.44 6.11
CA GLN A 172 -18.41 5.32 5.14
C GLN A 172 -18.25 4.80 3.71
N HIS A 173 -17.02 4.47 3.33
CA HIS A 173 -16.70 4.01 1.99
C HIS A 173 -17.30 2.63 1.70
N LEU A 174 -17.32 1.72 2.67
CA LEU A 174 -18.01 0.43 2.53
C LEU A 174 -19.53 0.61 2.42
N GLU A 175 -20.13 1.49 3.22
CA GLU A 175 -21.56 1.82 3.18
C GLU A 175 -21.94 2.42 1.81
N GLU A 176 -21.14 3.35 1.29
CA GLU A 176 -21.31 3.92 -0.07
C GLU A 176 -21.28 2.83 -1.16
N MET A 177 -20.38 1.85 -1.04
CA MET A 177 -20.32 0.72 -1.97
C MET A 177 -21.54 -0.20 -1.88
N MET A 178 -22.03 -0.48 -0.66
CA MET A 178 -23.24 -1.28 -0.45
C MET A 178 -24.47 -0.60 -1.04
N GLU A 179 -24.62 0.71 -0.85
CA GLU A 179 -25.72 1.51 -1.40
C GLU A 179 -25.67 1.57 -2.93
N LYS A 180 -24.49 1.88 -3.50
CA LYS A 180 -24.34 2.09 -4.95
C LYS A 180 -24.53 0.83 -5.78
N HIS A 181 -24.06 -0.31 -5.28
CA HIS A 181 -24.11 -1.58 -6.00
C HIS A 181 -25.24 -2.50 -5.55
N GLU A 182 -26.10 -2.04 -4.64
CA GLU A 182 -27.18 -2.82 -4.01
C GLU A 182 -26.70 -4.21 -3.54
N SER A 183 -25.44 -4.29 -3.12
CA SER A 183 -24.76 -5.57 -2.94
C SER A 183 -24.36 -5.76 -1.50
N ILE A 184 -24.98 -6.74 -0.85
CA ILE A 184 -24.56 -7.25 0.47
C ILE A 184 -23.12 -7.78 0.45
N SER A 185 -22.52 -7.96 -0.73
CA SER A 185 -21.16 -8.46 -0.89
C SER A 185 -20.10 -7.56 -0.24
N PHE A 186 -20.37 -6.25 -0.10
CA PHE A 186 -19.48 -5.30 0.58
C PHE A 186 -19.67 -5.25 2.10
N TYR A 187 -20.61 -6.02 2.66
CA TYR A 187 -20.83 -6.17 4.10
C TYR A 187 -19.75 -7.05 4.75
N VAL A 188 -18.49 -6.62 4.62
CA VAL A 188 -17.29 -7.34 5.08
C VAL A 188 -16.84 -6.91 6.48
N MET A 189 -17.43 -5.83 7.00
CA MET A 189 -17.15 -5.24 8.31
C MET A 189 -18.43 -5.25 9.15
N PRO A 190 -18.39 -5.57 10.46
CA PRO A 190 -19.59 -5.51 11.29
C PRO A 190 -20.21 -4.12 11.26
N HIS A 191 -21.55 -4.06 11.22
CA HIS A 191 -22.28 -2.79 11.08
C HIS A 191 -21.77 -1.74 12.06
N THR A 192 -21.46 -0.55 11.55
CA THR A 192 -20.85 0.51 12.36
C THR A 192 -21.70 1.77 12.32
N TYR A 193 -21.94 2.36 13.48
CA TYR A 193 -22.61 3.66 13.62
C TYR A 193 -21.57 4.73 13.93
N ILE A 194 -21.59 5.85 13.20
CA ILE A 194 -20.64 6.95 13.38
C ILE A 194 -21.28 8.00 14.28
N LEU A 195 -20.71 8.22 15.46
CA LEU A 195 -21.25 9.13 16.46
C LEU A 195 -20.58 10.51 16.38
N PRO A 196 -21.36 11.60 16.52
CA PRO A 196 -22.77 11.65 16.92
C PRO A 196 -23.80 11.50 15.77
N LYS A 197 -23.38 11.46 14.50
CA LYS A 197 -24.26 11.45 13.31
C LYS A 197 -25.37 10.39 13.40
N ASP A 198 -25.02 9.16 13.74
CA ASP A 198 -25.93 8.01 13.75
C ASP A 198 -26.54 7.70 15.13
N ALA A 199 -26.48 8.63 16.07
CA ALA A 199 -26.97 8.45 17.44
C ALA A 199 -28.43 7.93 17.51
N LYS A 200 -29.32 8.46 16.65
CA LYS A 200 -30.72 8.02 16.57
C LYS A 200 -30.85 6.57 16.09
N LYS A 201 -30.11 6.21 15.04
CA LYS A 201 -30.08 4.84 14.49
C LYS A 201 -29.53 3.85 15.52
N LEU A 202 -28.44 4.21 16.20
CA LEU A 202 -27.85 3.40 17.27
C LEU A 202 -28.84 3.19 18.43
N ARG A 203 -29.57 4.23 18.85
CA ARG A 203 -30.57 4.13 19.91
C ARG A 203 -31.70 3.16 19.56
N ALA A 204 -32.16 3.19 18.30
CA ALA A 204 -33.15 2.24 17.82
C ALA A 204 -32.59 0.81 17.84
N TYR A 205 -31.37 0.62 17.32
CA TYR A 205 -30.69 -0.67 17.28
C TYR A 205 -30.50 -1.31 18.66
N LEU A 206 -30.03 -0.55 19.66
CA LEU A 206 -29.82 -1.04 21.02
C LEU A 206 -31.14 -1.31 21.78
N SER A 207 -32.26 -0.78 21.31
CA SER A 207 -33.60 -1.01 21.90
C SER A 207 -34.31 -2.25 21.35
N THR A 208 -33.69 -2.97 20.40
CA THR A 208 -34.28 -4.17 19.80
C THR A 208 -34.26 -5.37 20.76
N ILE A 209 -35.17 -6.33 20.53
CA ILE A 209 -35.24 -7.62 21.24
C ILE A 209 -34.91 -8.72 20.22
N PRO A 210 -33.94 -9.61 20.49
CA PRO A 210 -33.09 -9.66 21.68
C PRO A 210 -32.11 -8.48 21.77
N ALA A 211 -31.64 -8.20 23.00
CA ALA A 211 -30.72 -7.09 23.26
C ALA A 211 -29.42 -7.23 22.45
N ARG A 212 -29.06 -6.17 21.74
CA ARG A 212 -27.85 -6.12 20.91
C ARG A 212 -26.71 -5.40 21.62
N HIS A 213 -25.48 -5.76 21.26
CA HIS A 213 -24.27 -5.18 21.85
C HIS A 213 -23.44 -4.47 20.80
N VAL A 214 -22.83 -3.36 21.21
CA VAL A 214 -21.87 -2.63 20.38
C VAL A 214 -20.56 -2.43 21.14
N ILE A 215 -19.46 -2.49 20.40
CA ILE A 215 -18.14 -2.12 20.86
C ILE A 215 -17.85 -0.68 20.43
N LEU A 216 -17.67 0.20 21.41
CA LEU A 216 -17.31 1.59 21.20
C LEU A 216 -15.81 1.67 20.95
N LYS A 217 -15.41 2.38 19.89
CA LYS A 217 -14.00 2.57 19.53
C LYS A 217 -13.76 4.02 19.11
N PRO A 218 -12.61 4.63 19.43
CA PRO A 218 -12.24 5.90 18.83
C PRO A 218 -11.93 5.72 17.32
N PRO A 219 -12.27 6.70 16.45
CA PRO A 219 -12.13 6.53 15.00
C PRO A 219 -10.68 6.32 14.51
N ALA A 220 -9.72 6.97 15.16
CA ALA A 220 -8.31 7.02 14.76
C ALA A 220 -7.33 6.58 15.87
N SER A 221 -7.81 5.82 16.86
CA SER A 221 -6.95 5.25 17.92
C SER A 221 -6.55 3.81 17.59
N ALA A 222 -5.48 3.37 18.25
CA ALA A 222 -4.89 2.04 18.15
C ALA A 222 -4.64 1.44 19.56
N ARG A 223 -4.14 0.20 19.62
CA ARG A 223 -3.72 -0.50 20.87
C ARG A 223 -4.84 -0.77 21.89
N GLY A 224 -6.09 -0.66 21.47
CA GLY A 224 -7.27 -0.95 22.30
C GLY A 224 -7.62 0.12 23.34
N THR A 225 -6.99 1.31 23.27
CA THR A 225 -7.28 2.41 24.21
C THR A 225 -8.66 3.01 23.95
N GLY A 226 -9.47 3.13 25.02
CA GLY A 226 -10.81 3.72 24.96
C GLY A 226 -11.89 2.79 24.38
N ILE A 227 -11.64 1.47 24.38
CA ILE A 227 -12.60 0.48 23.89
C ILE A 227 -13.45 -0.06 25.03
N THR A 228 -14.77 -0.03 24.84
CA THR A 228 -15.75 -0.55 25.82
C THR A 228 -16.94 -1.17 25.10
N ILE A 229 -17.49 -2.26 25.64
CA ILE A 229 -18.71 -2.88 25.11
C ILE A 229 -19.91 -2.33 25.88
N VAL A 230 -20.97 -1.97 25.17
CA VAL A 230 -22.21 -1.42 25.76
C VAL A 230 -23.46 -2.06 25.17
N SER A 231 -24.49 -2.21 26.00
CA SER A 231 -25.82 -2.71 25.63
C SER A 231 -26.93 -1.66 25.72
N ARG A 232 -26.68 -0.54 26.39
CA ARG A 232 -27.68 0.51 26.62
C ARG A 232 -27.14 1.85 26.16
N TYR A 233 -27.95 2.58 25.40
CA TYR A 233 -27.58 3.89 24.84
C TYR A 233 -27.12 4.90 25.92
N LYS A 234 -27.69 4.83 27.13
CA LYS A 234 -27.28 5.68 28.27
C LYS A 234 -25.80 5.57 28.66
N ASN A 235 -25.16 4.44 28.33
CA ASN A 235 -23.75 4.20 28.61
C ASN A 235 -22.83 4.69 27.46
N VAL A 236 -23.39 5.26 26.39
CA VAL A 236 -22.63 5.80 25.26
C VAL A 236 -22.25 7.25 25.57
N PRO A 237 -20.95 7.61 25.54
CA PRO A 237 -20.50 9.00 25.70
C PRO A 237 -21.09 9.91 24.61
N GLN A 238 -21.77 10.99 24.99
CA GLN A 238 -22.51 11.85 24.04
C GLN A 238 -21.66 12.94 23.37
N LYS A 239 -20.55 13.35 23.99
CA LYS A 239 -19.72 14.50 23.54
C LYS A 239 -18.42 14.08 22.84
N THR A 240 -18.19 12.79 22.68
CA THR A 240 -16.93 12.25 22.13
C THR A 240 -17.20 11.62 20.78
N PRO A 241 -16.50 12.04 19.70
CA PRO A 241 -16.56 11.34 18.42
C PRO A 241 -16.07 9.90 18.58
N LEU A 242 -16.95 8.95 18.26
CA LEU A 242 -16.74 7.52 18.43
C LEU A 242 -17.37 6.79 17.25
N ILE A 243 -16.95 5.55 17.05
CA ILE A 243 -17.75 4.59 16.31
C ILE A 243 -18.36 3.59 17.30
N ALA A 244 -19.60 3.18 17.04
CA ALA A 244 -20.26 2.09 17.74
C ALA A 244 -20.47 0.95 16.73
N GLN A 245 -19.63 -0.07 16.81
CA GLN A 245 -19.67 -1.20 15.90
C GLN A 245 -20.39 -2.38 16.54
N HIS A 246 -21.19 -3.14 15.78
CA HIS A 246 -21.79 -4.38 16.28
C HIS A 246 -20.72 -5.30 16.89
N TYR A 247 -20.96 -5.74 18.12
CA TYR A 247 -20.06 -6.64 18.82
C TYR A 247 -20.38 -8.08 18.43
N VAL A 248 -19.47 -8.77 17.75
CA VAL A 248 -19.65 -10.18 17.37
C VAL A 248 -19.62 -11.06 18.63
N GLU A 249 -20.80 -11.45 19.13
CA GLU A 249 -20.92 -12.19 20.40
C GLU A 249 -20.54 -13.67 20.30
N ARG A 250 -20.53 -14.24 19.10
CA ARG A 250 -20.19 -15.66 18.86
C ARG A 250 -18.96 -15.79 17.95
N PRO A 251 -17.78 -15.32 18.42
CA PRO A 251 -16.54 -15.51 17.69
C PRO A 251 -16.17 -17.00 17.66
N MET A 252 -15.40 -17.42 16.66
CA MET A 252 -14.68 -18.67 16.74
C MET A 252 -13.73 -18.62 17.95
N ILE A 253 -13.67 -19.72 18.70
CA ILE A 253 -12.79 -19.87 19.86
C ILE A 253 -11.83 -21.04 19.65
N ILE A 254 -10.62 -20.90 20.17
CA ILE A 254 -9.61 -21.96 20.18
C ILE A 254 -9.16 -22.14 21.62
N ASN A 255 -9.25 -23.36 22.13
CA ASN A 255 -8.94 -23.69 23.53
C ASN A 255 -9.64 -22.75 24.54
N GLY A 256 -10.89 -22.37 24.24
CA GLY A 256 -11.69 -21.47 25.05
C GLY A 256 -11.33 -19.98 24.93
N ALA A 257 -10.32 -19.59 24.16
CA ALA A 257 -9.90 -18.19 24.02
C ALA A 257 -10.41 -17.57 22.70
N LYS A 258 -10.82 -16.29 22.77
CA LYS A 258 -11.07 -15.44 21.61
C LYS A 258 -9.74 -15.09 20.94
N PHE A 259 -9.74 -14.97 19.61
CA PHE A 259 -8.55 -14.55 18.87
C PHE A 259 -8.93 -13.64 17.70
N ASP A 260 -7.93 -12.94 17.16
CA ASP A 260 -8.02 -12.29 15.85
C ASP A 260 -6.82 -12.72 14.98
N LEU A 261 -6.95 -12.50 13.67
CA LEU A 261 -5.87 -12.63 12.72
C LEU A 261 -5.32 -11.25 12.37
N ARG A 262 -4.01 -11.08 12.51
CA ARG A 262 -3.25 -9.97 11.92
C ARG A 262 -2.64 -10.45 10.61
N LEU A 263 -3.17 -9.91 9.52
CA LEU A 263 -2.70 -10.16 8.16
C LEU A 263 -2.01 -8.91 7.60
N TYR A 264 -1.18 -9.10 6.58
CA TYR A 264 -0.41 -8.01 5.98
C TYR A 264 -0.81 -7.83 4.52
N VAL A 265 -1.58 -6.78 4.26
CA VAL A 265 -2.02 -6.40 2.91
C VAL A 265 -1.09 -5.32 2.38
N TYR A 266 -0.57 -5.50 1.19
CA TYR A 266 0.37 -4.57 0.57
C TYR A 266 -0.18 -4.02 -0.74
N VAL A 267 -0.20 -2.70 -0.86
CA VAL A 267 -0.66 -2.00 -2.07
C VAL A 267 0.53 -1.25 -2.65
N THR A 268 1.01 -1.73 -3.81
CA THR A 268 2.19 -1.16 -4.50
C THR A 268 1.84 0.07 -5.32
N CYS A 269 0.65 0.09 -5.91
CA CYS A 269 0.18 1.12 -6.83
C CYS A 269 -1.36 1.19 -6.81
N LEU A 270 -1.89 2.37 -7.14
CA LEU A 270 -3.33 2.63 -7.30
C LEU A 270 -3.75 2.79 -8.77
N ASP A 271 -2.79 2.99 -9.67
CA ASP A 271 -3.00 3.12 -11.12
C ASP A 271 -1.83 2.47 -11.89
N PRO A 272 -1.99 1.22 -12.37
CA PRO A 272 -3.10 0.32 -12.05
C PRO A 272 -3.08 -0.10 -10.58
N LEU A 273 -4.25 -0.46 -10.05
CA LEU A 273 -4.41 -0.99 -8.71
C LEU A 273 -3.71 -2.35 -8.61
N ARG A 274 -2.87 -2.53 -7.59
CA ARG A 274 -2.16 -3.78 -7.32
C ARG A 274 -2.21 -4.09 -5.83
N ILE A 275 -2.88 -5.19 -5.48
CA ILE A 275 -3.11 -5.61 -4.10
C ILE A 275 -2.45 -6.95 -3.88
N TYR A 276 -1.73 -7.08 -2.76
CA TYR A 276 -1.08 -8.30 -2.35
C TYR A 276 -1.43 -8.67 -0.91
N LEU A 277 -1.44 -9.96 -0.61
CA LEU A 277 -1.52 -10.50 0.74
C LEU A 277 -0.25 -11.28 1.07
N TYR A 278 0.34 -11.03 2.22
CA TYR A 278 1.48 -11.84 2.68
C TYR A 278 0.98 -13.19 3.17
N HIS A 279 1.64 -14.28 2.75
CA HIS A 279 1.27 -15.65 3.12
C HIS A 279 1.33 -15.94 4.63
N GLU A 280 2.07 -15.13 5.39
CA GLU A 280 2.20 -15.26 6.84
C GLU A 280 1.62 -14.07 7.60
N GLY A 281 1.27 -14.33 8.85
CA GLY A 281 0.61 -13.38 9.73
C GLY A 281 0.81 -13.73 11.20
N LEU A 282 0.00 -13.12 12.07
CA LEU A 282 0.00 -13.43 13.50
C LEU A 282 -1.42 -13.70 13.98
N VAL A 283 -1.62 -14.78 14.73
CA VAL A 283 -2.84 -15.00 15.48
C VAL A 283 -2.65 -14.47 16.89
N ARG A 284 -3.52 -13.54 17.29
CA ARG A 284 -3.45 -12.88 18.60
C ARG A 284 -4.59 -13.35 19.47
N PHE A 285 -4.26 -14.01 20.57
CA PHE A 285 -5.23 -14.54 21.52
C PHE A 285 -5.52 -13.56 22.65
N ALA A 286 -6.76 -13.59 23.11
CA ALA A 286 -7.14 -13.16 24.44
C ALA A 286 -6.54 -14.11 25.48
N THR A 287 -6.31 -13.62 26.70
CA THR A 287 -5.66 -14.40 27.77
C THR A 287 -6.64 -15.07 28.71
N VAL A 288 -7.86 -14.55 28.81
CA VAL A 288 -8.93 -15.09 29.64
C VAL A 288 -9.94 -15.84 28.75
N PRO A 289 -10.42 -17.03 29.17
CA PRO A 289 -11.42 -17.79 28.43
C PRO A 289 -12.67 -16.96 28.11
N TYR A 290 -13.16 -17.07 26.88
CA TYR A 290 -14.27 -16.30 26.37
C TYR A 290 -15.61 -16.71 27.00
N SER A 291 -16.43 -15.71 27.29
CA SER A 291 -17.82 -15.88 27.71
C SER A 291 -18.68 -14.77 27.09
N SER A 292 -19.84 -15.12 26.56
CA SER A 292 -20.82 -14.16 26.03
C SER A 292 -21.69 -13.53 27.14
N CYS A 293 -21.49 -13.90 28.41
CA CYS A 293 -22.25 -13.33 29.52
C CYS A 293 -21.95 -11.83 29.67
N GLN A 294 -23.01 -11.01 29.71
CA GLN A 294 -22.88 -9.54 29.80
C GLN A 294 -22.11 -9.07 31.04
N SER A 295 -22.10 -9.84 32.13
CA SER A 295 -21.30 -9.56 33.34
C SER A 295 -19.79 -9.53 33.06
N THR A 296 -19.33 -10.12 31.97
CA THR A 296 -17.90 -10.24 31.63
C THR A 296 -17.39 -9.12 30.71
N TYR A 297 -18.26 -8.27 30.17
CA TYR A 297 -17.92 -7.30 29.11
C TYR A 297 -16.96 -6.18 29.54
N THR A 298 -16.74 -6.02 30.84
CA THR A 298 -15.72 -5.14 31.41
C THR A 298 -14.32 -5.77 31.39
N ASN A 299 -14.20 -7.09 31.22
CA ASN A 299 -12.93 -7.80 31.18
C ASN A 299 -12.26 -7.67 29.81
N GLN A 300 -11.32 -6.73 29.72
CA GLN A 300 -10.56 -6.45 28.50
C GLN A 300 -9.65 -7.62 28.08
N TYR A 301 -9.19 -8.44 29.02
CA TYR A 301 -8.33 -9.61 28.76
C TYR A 301 -9.08 -10.80 28.13
N MET A 302 -10.41 -10.73 28.09
CA MET A 302 -11.30 -11.71 27.46
C MET A 302 -11.79 -11.23 26.09
N HIS A 303 -12.24 -9.97 26.03
CA HIS A 303 -12.98 -9.46 24.88
C HIS A 303 -12.10 -8.75 23.84
N LEU A 304 -10.90 -8.32 24.22
CA LEU A 304 -9.92 -7.68 23.35
C LEU A 304 -8.71 -8.59 23.15
N THR A 305 -8.25 -8.68 21.90
CA THR A 305 -7.17 -9.57 21.44
C THR A 305 -5.86 -8.81 21.22
N ASN A 306 -5.83 -7.49 21.44
CA ASN A 306 -4.62 -6.70 21.26
C ASN A 306 -3.51 -7.18 22.21
N TYR A 307 -2.34 -7.51 21.63
CA TYR A 307 -1.16 -7.92 22.40
C TYR A 307 -0.73 -6.89 23.45
N SER A 308 -0.89 -5.59 23.17
CA SER A 308 -0.55 -4.52 24.11
C SER A 308 -1.35 -4.55 25.41
N ILE A 309 -2.57 -5.09 25.36
CA ILE A 309 -3.44 -5.27 26.52
C ILE A 309 -3.10 -6.62 27.16
N ASN A 310 -3.21 -7.71 26.40
CA ASN A 310 -3.06 -9.06 26.95
C ASN A 310 -1.70 -9.37 27.55
N LYS A 311 -0.62 -8.69 27.13
CA LYS A 311 0.69 -8.85 27.78
C LYS A 311 0.72 -8.41 29.25
N LEU A 312 -0.25 -7.58 29.68
CA LEU A 312 -0.38 -7.10 31.06
C LEU A 312 -1.20 -8.07 31.92
N ALA A 313 -1.89 -9.05 31.33
CA ALA A 313 -2.74 -9.97 32.07
C ALA A 313 -1.96 -10.75 33.16
N GLN A 314 -0.70 -11.08 32.90
CA GLN A 314 0.16 -11.73 33.89
C GLN A 314 0.54 -10.80 35.04
N SER A 315 0.97 -9.56 34.74
CA SER A 315 1.34 -8.60 35.79
C SER A 315 0.14 -8.20 36.64
N ASP A 316 -1.06 -8.24 36.06
CA ASP A 316 -2.31 -7.88 36.72
C ASP A 316 -2.98 -9.07 37.42
N GLY A 317 -2.32 -10.25 37.44
CA GLY A 317 -2.82 -11.45 38.12
C GLY A 317 -4.04 -12.12 37.48
N ALA A 318 -4.34 -11.80 36.21
CA ALA A 318 -5.47 -12.39 35.48
C ALA A 318 -5.15 -13.79 34.92
N THR A 319 -3.87 -14.15 34.76
CA THR A 319 -3.42 -15.48 34.34
C THR A 319 -1.95 -15.70 34.70
N ASP A 320 -1.57 -16.95 34.98
CA ASP A 320 -0.17 -17.33 35.19
C ASP A 320 0.55 -17.69 33.87
N LYS A 321 -0.19 -17.88 32.78
CA LYS A 321 0.36 -18.33 31.49
C LYS A 321 0.64 -17.16 30.54
N PRO A 322 1.71 -17.22 29.74
CA PRO A 322 2.00 -16.18 28.77
C PRO A 322 0.92 -16.15 27.68
N VAL A 323 0.70 -14.98 27.09
CA VAL A 323 -0.24 -14.80 25.97
C VAL A 323 0.18 -15.73 24.83
N PRO A 324 -0.67 -16.69 24.41
CA PRO A 324 -0.34 -17.50 23.26
C PRO A 324 -0.32 -16.63 22.00
N LYS A 325 0.56 -16.97 21.07
CA LYS A 325 0.68 -16.33 19.76
C LYS A 325 1.05 -17.40 18.77
N TRP A 326 0.33 -17.46 17.67
CA TRP A 326 0.65 -18.35 16.57
C TRP A 326 1.05 -17.56 15.33
N LYS A 327 1.79 -18.22 14.45
CA LYS A 327 1.86 -17.89 13.04
C LYS A 327 0.53 -18.19 12.37
N LEU A 328 0.33 -17.62 11.19
CA LEU A 328 -0.86 -17.90 10.43
C LEU A 328 -0.85 -19.33 9.87
N SER A 329 0.32 -19.86 9.50
CA SER A 329 0.50 -21.26 9.08
C SER A 329 -0.01 -22.26 10.12
N GLU A 330 0.35 -22.06 11.39
CA GLU A 330 -0.10 -22.91 12.52
C GLU A 330 -1.63 -22.88 12.69
N PHE A 331 -2.27 -21.75 12.40
CA PHE A 331 -3.73 -21.64 12.42
C PHE A 331 -4.40 -22.43 11.29
N TRP A 332 -3.84 -22.41 10.08
CA TRP A 332 -4.34 -23.22 8.98
C TRP A 332 -4.18 -24.72 9.24
N ASP A 333 -3.05 -25.13 9.82
CA ASP A 333 -2.83 -26.52 10.24
C ASP A 333 -3.87 -26.96 11.27
N TYR A 334 -4.13 -26.11 12.27
CA TYR A 334 -5.16 -26.38 13.28
C TYR A 334 -6.57 -26.54 12.67
N LEU A 335 -6.97 -25.66 11.75
CA LEU A 335 -8.28 -25.76 11.09
C LEU A 335 -8.43 -27.06 10.30
N ARG A 336 -7.40 -27.44 9.54
CA ARG A 336 -7.40 -28.68 8.75
C ARG A 336 -7.46 -29.91 9.65
N GLU A 337 -6.73 -29.91 10.76
CA GLU A 337 -6.79 -30.99 11.76
C GLU A 337 -8.17 -31.12 12.41
N LYS A 338 -8.91 -30.01 12.54
CA LYS A 338 -10.30 -29.99 13.03
C LYS A 338 -11.36 -30.28 11.96
N GLY A 339 -10.95 -30.51 10.71
CA GLY A 339 -11.87 -30.79 9.60
C GLY A 339 -12.66 -29.57 9.12
N ALA A 340 -12.20 -28.35 9.44
CA ALA A 340 -12.81 -27.12 8.95
C ALA A 340 -12.31 -26.76 7.54
N ASP A 341 -13.16 -26.09 6.75
CA ASP A 341 -12.82 -25.64 5.39
C ASP A 341 -11.92 -24.38 5.42
N ALA A 342 -10.62 -24.62 5.62
CA ALA A 342 -9.60 -23.59 5.67
C ALA A 342 -9.44 -22.84 4.34
N ASP A 343 -9.65 -23.53 3.20
CA ASP A 343 -9.42 -22.97 1.87
C ASP A 343 -10.53 -21.97 1.51
N SER A 344 -11.79 -22.30 1.79
CA SER A 344 -12.92 -21.38 1.63
C SER A 344 -12.80 -20.15 2.54
N LEU A 345 -12.42 -20.34 3.81
CA LEU A 345 -12.15 -19.23 4.71
C LEU A 345 -11.00 -18.33 4.21
N TYR A 346 -9.92 -18.91 3.69
CA TYR A 346 -8.82 -18.14 3.10
C TYR A 346 -9.28 -17.34 1.88
N ALA A 347 -10.07 -17.95 0.99
CA ALA A 347 -10.66 -17.25 -0.16
C ALA A 347 -11.57 -16.08 0.28
N ASN A 348 -12.42 -16.28 1.28
CA ASN A 348 -13.26 -15.22 1.84
C ASN A 348 -12.43 -14.08 2.46
N ILE A 349 -11.31 -14.39 3.13
CA ILE A 349 -10.40 -13.37 3.66
C ILE A 349 -9.74 -12.57 2.54
N LYS A 350 -9.33 -13.22 1.44
CA LYS A 350 -8.80 -12.53 0.26
C LYS A 350 -9.82 -11.56 -0.32
N ASP A 351 -11.06 -11.99 -0.45
CA ASP A 351 -12.17 -11.17 -0.93
C ASP A 351 -12.44 -9.95 -0.01
N VAL A 352 -12.45 -10.15 1.31
CA VAL A 352 -12.56 -9.05 2.30
C VAL A 352 -11.45 -8.02 2.09
N ALA A 353 -10.20 -8.45 1.87
CA ALA A 353 -9.08 -7.55 1.64
C ALA A 353 -9.25 -6.72 0.35
N VAL A 354 -9.64 -7.36 -0.75
CA VAL A 354 -9.83 -6.70 -2.05
C VAL A 354 -10.97 -5.67 -1.97
N LYS A 355 -12.12 -6.07 -1.42
CA LYS A 355 -13.29 -5.17 -1.26
C LYS A 355 -12.99 -3.96 -0.38
N ALA A 356 -12.27 -4.16 0.73
CA ALA A 356 -11.89 -3.05 1.61
C ALA A 356 -10.98 -2.03 0.90
N VAL A 357 -10.03 -2.50 0.09
CA VAL A 357 -9.15 -1.62 -0.68
C VAL A 357 -9.93 -0.93 -1.81
N ILE A 358 -10.74 -1.66 -2.59
CA ILE A 358 -11.53 -1.10 -3.70
C ILE A 358 -12.49 -0.02 -3.22
N ALA A 359 -13.16 -0.21 -2.07
CA ALA A 359 -14.04 0.80 -1.51
C ALA A 359 -13.31 2.13 -1.25
N CYS A 360 -12.01 2.09 -0.95
CA CYS A 360 -11.23 3.27 -0.57
C CYS A 360 -10.30 3.81 -1.67
N GLU A 361 -9.96 3.00 -2.69
CA GLU A 361 -8.86 3.30 -3.63
C GLU A 361 -9.03 4.65 -4.32
N SER A 362 -10.26 4.94 -4.79
CA SER A 362 -10.54 6.13 -5.59
C SER A 362 -10.29 7.41 -4.79
N HIS A 363 -10.70 7.42 -3.52
CA HIS A 363 -10.47 8.53 -2.60
C HIS A 363 -8.98 8.71 -2.28
N ILE A 364 -8.25 7.61 -2.06
CA ILE A 364 -6.79 7.66 -1.84
C ILE A 364 -6.09 8.20 -3.09
N ARG A 365 -6.45 7.70 -4.27
CA ARG A 365 -5.88 8.10 -5.56
C ARG A 365 -6.16 9.56 -5.88
N SER A 366 -7.38 10.06 -5.66
CA SER A 366 -7.68 11.49 -5.80
C SER A 366 -6.81 12.37 -4.89
N HIS A 367 -6.57 11.93 -3.65
CA HIS A 367 -5.68 12.63 -2.73
C HIS A 367 -4.21 12.55 -3.19
N GLN A 368 -3.78 11.41 -3.73
CA GLN A 368 -2.44 11.24 -4.28
C GLN A 368 -2.18 12.17 -5.47
N LEU A 369 -3.08 12.21 -6.45
CA LEU A 369 -2.98 13.08 -7.63
C LEU A 369 -2.89 14.56 -7.25
N LYS A 370 -3.53 14.97 -6.15
CA LYS A 370 -3.52 16.35 -5.67
C LYS A 370 -2.22 16.76 -4.96
N TYR A 371 -1.57 15.84 -4.27
CA TYR A 371 -0.49 16.16 -3.32
C TYR A 371 0.87 15.53 -3.64
N SER A 372 0.92 14.58 -4.57
CA SER A 372 2.17 13.96 -5.04
C SER A 372 2.38 14.27 -6.52
N ASN A 373 3.59 14.71 -6.86
CA ASN A 373 3.98 14.89 -8.26
C ASN A 373 4.21 13.54 -8.96
N PHE A 374 4.60 12.52 -8.20
CA PHE A 374 5.00 11.21 -8.71
C PHE A 374 4.24 10.11 -7.96
N ALA A 375 3.09 9.68 -8.49
CA ALA A 375 2.23 8.68 -7.83
C ALA A 375 2.97 7.38 -7.49
N PHE A 376 3.89 6.94 -8.34
CA PHE A 376 4.65 5.69 -8.17
C PHE A 376 5.71 5.70 -7.05
N THR A 377 5.92 6.84 -6.37
CA THR A 377 6.88 6.95 -5.24
C THR A 377 6.30 6.39 -3.94
N SER A 378 4.96 6.39 -3.83
CA SER A 378 4.24 5.94 -2.64
C SER A 378 3.83 4.48 -2.77
N HIS A 379 3.86 3.75 -1.66
CA HIS A 379 3.39 2.38 -1.52
C HIS A 379 2.95 2.17 -0.06
N GLU A 380 2.15 1.15 0.25
CA GLU A 380 1.65 1.00 1.62
C GLU A 380 1.50 -0.45 2.09
N LEU A 381 1.96 -0.70 3.31
CA LEU A 381 1.74 -1.93 4.05
C LEU A 381 0.67 -1.70 5.12
N PHE A 382 -0.49 -2.32 4.94
CA PHE A 382 -1.57 -2.32 5.91
C PHE A 382 -1.52 -3.57 6.80
N GLY A 383 -1.81 -3.38 8.09
CA GLY A 383 -2.16 -4.49 8.98
C GLY A 383 -3.65 -4.68 9.02
N MET A 384 -4.14 -5.75 8.42
CA MET A 384 -5.56 -6.11 8.41
C MET A 384 -5.90 -6.96 9.63
N ASP A 385 -6.89 -6.53 10.40
CA ASP A 385 -7.36 -7.25 11.59
C ASP A 385 -8.68 -7.95 11.25
N ILE A 386 -8.67 -9.29 11.20
CA ILE A 386 -9.85 -10.12 10.92
C ILE A 386 -10.28 -10.85 12.20
N LEU A 387 -11.58 -10.83 12.49
CA LEU A 387 -12.21 -11.73 13.44
C LEU A 387 -13.00 -12.79 12.68
N ILE A 388 -12.89 -14.04 13.09
CA ILE A 388 -13.68 -15.14 12.51
C ILE A 388 -14.81 -15.47 13.50
N ASP A 389 -16.03 -15.60 13.01
CA ASP A 389 -17.16 -16.04 13.83
C ASP A 389 -17.31 -17.57 13.87
N GLU A 390 -18.22 -18.08 14.70
CA GLU A 390 -18.49 -19.51 14.84
C GLU A 390 -18.88 -20.22 13.54
N ASN A 391 -19.35 -19.48 12.52
CA ASN A 391 -19.76 -19.99 11.22
C ASN A 391 -18.65 -19.88 10.16
N LEU A 392 -17.42 -19.59 10.59
CA LEU A 392 -16.26 -19.34 9.72
C LEU A 392 -16.44 -18.14 8.79
N GLN A 393 -17.28 -17.16 9.15
CA GLN A 393 -17.35 -15.89 8.43
C GLN A 393 -16.23 -14.94 8.91
N PRO A 394 -15.36 -14.45 8.00
CA PRO A 394 -14.37 -13.44 8.35
C PRO A 394 -14.99 -12.03 8.38
N TRP A 395 -14.72 -11.30 9.45
CA TRP A 395 -15.14 -9.93 9.70
C TRP A 395 -13.95 -9.00 9.81
N LEU A 396 -13.91 -7.96 8.96
CA LEU A 396 -12.92 -6.89 9.04
C LEU A 396 -13.17 -6.03 10.28
N LEU A 397 -12.18 -5.95 11.16
CA LEU A 397 -12.23 -5.10 12.36
C LEU A 397 -11.62 -3.72 12.11
N GLU A 398 -10.46 -3.68 11.47
CA GLU A 398 -9.73 -2.45 11.11
C GLU A 398 -8.62 -2.72 10.09
N MET A 399 -8.20 -1.66 9.39
CA MET A 399 -7.00 -1.61 8.56
C MET A 399 -6.00 -0.61 9.17
N ASN A 400 -4.85 -1.09 9.61
CA ASN A 400 -3.83 -0.27 10.24
C ASN A 400 -2.80 0.21 9.21
N ILE A 401 -2.69 1.53 8.97
CA ILE A 401 -1.70 2.12 8.05
C ILE A 401 -0.24 1.97 8.52
N SER A 402 -0.04 1.80 9.83
CA SER A 402 1.30 1.61 10.43
C SER A 402 1.31 0.35 11.29
N PRO A 403 1.23 -0.85 10.69
CA PRO A 403 1.23 -2.09 11.45
C PRO A 403 2.54 -2.24 12.22
N SER A 404 2.46 -2.71 13.46
CA SER A 404 3.66 -2.86 14.30
C SER A 404 4.59 -3.95 13.76
N LEU A 405 5.74 -3.51 13.26
CA LEU A 405 6.86 -4.39 12.89
C LEU A 405 7.88 -4.58 14.04
N HIS A 406 7.51 -4.17 15.26
CA HIS A 406 8.32 -4.47 16.45
C HIS A 406 8.39 -5.98 16.65
N SER A 407 9.60 -6.50 16.87
CA SER A 407 9.86 -7.94 16.93
C SER A 407 10.48 -8.29 18.29
N GLY A 408 9.63 -8.49 19.28
CA GLY A 408 10.04 -8.75 20.67
C GLY A 408 10.24 -10.23 21.00
N THR A 409 9.74 -11.13 20.16
CA THR A 409 9.85 -12.58 20.34
C THR A 409 10.46 -13.25 19.10
N PRO A 410 11.07 -14.45 19.22
CA PRO A 410 11.55 -15.21 18.06
C PRO A 410 10.46 -15.46 17.00
N LEU A 411 9.22 -15.71 17.44
CA LEU A 411 8.07 -15.86 16.54
C LEU A 411 7.82 -14.57 15.75
N ASP A 412 7.77 -13.41 16.43
CA ASP A 412 7.61 -12.12 15.75
C ASP A 412 8.72 -11.88 14.71
N VAL A 413 9.98 -12.20 15.04
CA VAL A 413 11.12 -12.06 14.12
C VAL A 413 10.94 -12.97 12.90
N SER A 414 10.51 -14.22 13.12
CA SER A 414 10.34 -15.21 12.05
C SER A 414 9.28 -14.82 11.00
N VAL A 415 8.28 -14.01 11.39
CA VAL A 415 7.26 -13.47 10.47
C VAL A 415 7.69 -12.12 9.91
N LYS A 416 8.14 -11.20 10.77
CA LYS A 416 8.33 -9.79 10.40
C LYS A 416 9.64 -9.50 9.68
N ALA A 417 10.69 -10.28 9.91
CA ALA A 417 11.96 -10.08 9.20
C ALA A 417 11.85 -10.47 7.71
N PRO A 418 11.28 -11.64 7.33
CA PRO A 418 10.98 -11.94 5.94
C PRO A 418 10.01 -10.95 5.30
N LEU A 419 8.94 -10.56 6.01
CA LEU A 419 7.98 -9.55 5.53
C LEU A 419 8.67 -8.22 5.22
N ALA A 420 9.47 -7.68 6.16
CA ALA A 420 10.19 -6.43 5.97
C ALA A 420 11.13 -6.47 4.76
N LYS A 421 11.85 -7.58 4.60
CA LYS A 421 12.71 -7.84 3.45
C LYS A 421 11.90 -7.87 2.15
N ASP A 422 10.78 -8.58 2.12
CA ASP A 422 9.94 -8.67 0.91
C ASP A 422 9.32 -7.33 0.55
N VAL A 423 8.84 -6.54 1.52
CA VAL A 423 8.33 -5.18 1.32
C VAL A 423 9.37 -4.27 0.64
N LEU A 424 10.63 -4.31 1.10
CA LEU A 424 11.71 -3.53 0.50
C LEU A 424 12.08 -4.00 -0.91
N ASN A 425 11.93 -5.30 -1.20
CA ASN A 425 12.16 -5.83 -2.55
C ASN A 425 11.03 -5.45 -3.52
N ILE A 426 9.78 -5.71 -3.14
CA ILE A 426 8.62 -5.50 -4.03
C ILE A 426 8.43 -4.01 -4.37
N CYS A 427 8.76 -3.07 -3.46
CA CYS A 427 8.65 -1.64 -3.75
C CYS A 427 9.60 -1.16 -4.86
N GLY A 428 10.61 -1.96 -5.20
CA GLY A 428 11.46 -1.78 -6.36
C GLY A 428 12.38 -0.56 -6.24
N VAL A 429 13.16 -0.48 -5.16
CA VAL A 429 14.18 0.57 -5.02
C VAL A 429 15.22 0.39 -6.13
N THR A 430 15.32 1.37 -7.02
CA THR A 430 16.32 1.39 -8.09
C THR A 430 17.60 2.06 -7.59
N TYR A 431 18.73 1.71 -8.19
CA TYR A 431 19.96 2.47 -7.99
C TYR A 431 19.99 3.64 -8.98
N PRO A 432 20.13 4.91 -8.53
CA PRO A 432 20.20 6.05 -9.45
C PRO A 432 21.60 6.16 -10.08
N SER A 433 21.64 6.22 -11.42
CA SER A 433 22.86 6.47 -12.19
C SER A 433 23.47 7.85 -11.90
N SER A 434 22.64 8.85 -11.61
CA SER A 434 23.04 10.20 -11.17
C SER A 434 21.98 10.82 -10.22
N PHE A 435 22.35 11.85 -9.47
CA PHE A 435 21.40 12.70 -8.73
C PHE A 435 21.29 14.11 -9.33
N ASP A 436 22.22 14.50 -10.21
CA ASP A 436 22.43 15.89 -10.63
C ASP A 436 21.58 16.30 -11.84
N PHE A 437 20.84 15.37 -12.44
CA PHE A 437 20.01 15.63 -13.61
C PHE A 437 18.66 14.93 -13.51
N PHE A 438 17.63 15.66 -13.09
CA PHE A 438 16.24 15.22 -13.05
C PHE A 438 15.79 14.53 -14.36
N ASP A 439 16.26 15.05 -15.49
CA ASP A 439 15.93 14.59 -16.85
C ASP A 439 16.72 13.34 -17.32
N LYS A 440 17.94 13.15 -16.81
CA LYS A 440 18.80 11.98 -17.11
C LYS A 440 18.53 10.81 -16.17
N THR A 441 17.79 11.04 -15.09
CA THR A 441 17.57 10.10 -13.98
C THR A 441 16.15 9.57 -13.93
N LEU A 442 15.43 9.62 -15.05
CA LEU A 442 14.15 8.93 -15.21
C LEU A 442 14.34 7.41 -15.17
N ASN A 443 14.69 6.87 -13.99
CA ASN A 443 14.45 5.48 -13.58
C ASN A 443 12.96 5.10 -13.70
N TYR A 444 12.10 6.08 -14.02
CA TYR A 444 10.66 6.03 -14.18
C TYR A 444 10.23 6.12 -15.64
N ARG A 445 11.14 6.03 -16.62
CA ARG A 445 10.74 5.74 -18.00
C ARG A 445 10.05 4.39 -18.16
N VAL A 446 9.97 3.59 -17.09
CA VAL A 446 9.15 2.38 -17.03
C VAL A 446 7.84 2.57 -16.27
N LYS A 447 7.72 3.61 -15.44
CA LYS A 447 6.50 3.84 -14.66
C LYS A 447 5.65 4.89 -15.35
N ASN A 448 4.36 4.61 -15.50
CA ASN A 448 3.48 5.56 -16.18
C ASN A 448 3.42 6.86 -15.37
N HIS A 449 3.75 7.97 -16.03
CA HIS A 449 3.73 9.30 -15.43
C HIS A 449 2.77 10.14 -16.26
N ILE A 450 1.82 10.79 -15.61
CA ILE A 450 0.71 11.44 -16.32
C ILE A 450 1.20 12.51 -17.31
N GLN A 451 2.31 13.20 -17.01
CA GLN A 451 2.92 14.19 -17.91
C GLN A 451 3.60 13.57 -19.15
N HIS A 452 3.73 12.24 -19.22
CA HIS A 452 4.24 11.55 -20.40
C HIS A 452 3.13 11.03 -21.33
N LYS A 453 1.85 11.25 -20.99
CA LYS A 453 0.74 10.82 -21.84
C LYS A 453 0.61 11.76 -23.04
N SER A 454 0.73 11.18 -24.23
CA SER A 454 0.43 11.83 -25.52
C SER A 454 -1.07 11.79 -25.81
N GLU A 455 -1.50 12.58 -26.78
CA GLU A 455 -2.89 12.57 -27.28
C GLU A 455 -3.34 11.16 -27.71
N LEU A 456 -2.46 10.40 -28.36
CA LEU A 456 -2.73 9.01 -28.74
C LEU A 456 -3.01 8.12 -27.52
N HIS A 457 -2.28 8.32 -26.42
CA HIS A 457 -2.51 7.57 -25.18
C HIS A 457 -3.89 7.91 -24.62
N ILE A 458 -4.23 9.21 -24.53
CA ILE A 458 -5.50 9.68 -23.98
C ILE A 458 -6.67 9.15 -24.82
N GLN A 459 -6.58 9.23 -26.14
CA GLN A 459 -7.61 8.72 -27.05
C GLN A 459 -7.83 7.21 -26.90
N LYS A 460 -6.73 6.43 -26.84
CA LYS A 460 -6.84 4.98 -26.60
C LYS A 460 -7.51 4.71 -25.25
N GLU A 461 -7.06 5.35 -24.18
CA GLU A 461 -7.64 5.19 -22.85
C GLU A 461 -9.15 5.49 -22.85
N GLN A 462 -9.55 6.60 -23.47
CA GLN A 462 -10.94 7.02 -23.55
C GLN A 462 -11.81 6.01 -24.31
N ILE A 463 -11.39 5.58 -25.50
CA ILE A 463 -12.16 4.62 -26.33
C ILE A 463 -12.43 3.32 -25.57
N HIS A 464 -11.41 2.78 -24.89
CA HIS A 464 -11.56 1.54 -24.13
C HIS A 464 -12.41 1.72 -22.86
N LEU A 465 -12.24 2.84 -22.15
CA LEU A 465 -13.02 3.15 -20.96
C LEU A 465 -14.50 3.37 -21.30
N GLU A 466 -14.82 4.16 -22.32
CA GLU A 466 -16.19 4.41 -22.77
C GLU A 466 -16.88 3.10 -23.18
N HIS A 467 -16.19 2.26 -23.96
CA HIS A 467 -16.71 0.96 -24.34
C HIS A 467 -17.01 0.08 -23.13
N TYR A 468 -16.09 -0.01 -22.16
CA TYR A 468 -16.30 -0.82 -20.95
C TYR A 468 -17.43 -0.25 -20.08
N LEU A 469 -17.54 1.07 -19.95
CA LEU A 469 -18.59 1.70 -19.16
C LEU A 469 -19.99 1.40 -19.73
N LEU A 470 -20.12 1.37 -21.06
CA LEU A 470 -21.36 1.09 -21.80
C LEU A 470 -21.70 -0.41 -21.82
N ASN A 471 -20.73 -1.28 -22.13
CA ASN A 471 -20.99 -2.69 -22.43
C ASN A 471 -20.62 -3.66 -21.30
N LYS A 472 -19.87 -3.19 -20.28
CA LYS A 472 -19.26 -4.02 -19.22
C LYS A 472 -18.35 -5.13 -19.74
N GLU A 473 -17.82 -4.95 -20.95
CA GLU A 473 -16.91 -5.88 -21.62
C GLU A 473 -15.60 -5.15 -21.97
N ILE A 474 -14.48 -5.84 -21.85
CA ILE A 474 -13.18 -5.29 -22.25
C ILE A 474 -12.92 -5.65 -23.72
N ARG A 475 -12.68 -4.65 -24.56
CA ARG A 475 -12.33 -4.89 -25.97
C ARG A 475 -11.05 -5.72 -26.09
N ALA A 476 -11.08 -6.75 -26.93
CA ALA A 476 -9.94 -7.64 -27.16
C ALA A 476 -8.69 -6.92 -27.71
N ASP A 477 -8.88 -5.85 -28.48
CA ASP A 477 -7.80 -5.09 -29.12
C ASP A 477 -6.98 -4.22 -28.15
N ILE A 478 -7.34 -4.16 -26.87
CA ILE A 478 -6.65 -3.37 -25.84
C ILE A 478 -5.16 -3.70 -25.72
N ILE A 479 -4.81 -4.97 -25.92
CA ILE A 479 -3.44 -5.50 -25.87
C ILE A 479 -2.84 -5.83 -27.25
N GLU A 480 -3.60 -5.63 -28.34
CA GLU A 480 -3.09 -5.86 -29.71
C GLU A 480 -2.23 -4.69 -30.17
N ASN A 481 -2.65 -3.47 -29.86
CA ASN A 481 -1.97 -2.24 -30.24
C ASN A 481 -1.36 -1.54 -29.02
N LEU A 482 -0.33 -2.14 -28.41
CA LEU A 482 0.33 -1.58 -27.23
C LEU A 482 1.03 -0.26 -27.56
N THR A 483 0.71 0.78 -26.80
CA THR A 483 1.46 2.05 -26.80
C THR A 483 2.69 1.93 -25.89
N ASP A 484 3.62 2.89 -25.96
CA ASP A 484 4.77 2.90 -25.04
C ASP A 484 4.34 3.03 -23.57
N ALA A 485 3.21 3.71 -23.28
CA ALA A 485 2.64 3.77 -21.94
C ALA A 485 2.11 2.41 -21.46
N ASP A 486 1.52 1.63 -22.36
CA ASP A 486 1.04 0.28 -22.06
C ASP A 486 2.21 -0.64 -21.77
N VAL A 487 3.24 -0.62 -22.63
CA VAL A 487 4.46 -1.41 -22.43
C VAL A 487 5.09 -1.07 -21.09
N ARG A 488 5.24 0.20 -20.73
CA ARG A 488 5.68 0.65 -19.40
C ARG A 488 4.86 0.02 -18.26
N CYS A 489 3.54 0.07 -18.36
CA CYS A 489 2.64 -0.52 -17.37
C CYS A 489 2.86 -2.03 -17.19
N LEU A 490 2.93 -2.75 -18.32
CA LEU A 490 3.06 -4.21 -18.36
C LEU A 490 4.42 -4.69 -17.86
N ILE A 491 5.52 -4.06 -18.31
CA ILE A 491 6.86 -4.47 -17.88
C ILE A 491 7.08 -4.19 -16.39
N ASP A 492 6.61 -3.05 -15.86
CA ASP A 492 6.71 -2.73 -14.43
C ASP A 492 5.97 -3.78 -13.57
N PHE A 493 4.81 -4.24 -14.06
CA PHE A 493 4.04 -5.28 -13.40
C PHE A 493 4.74 -6.65 -13.43
N GLU A 494 5.22 -7.12 -14.60
CA GLU A 494 5.93 -8.41 -14.71
C GLU A 494 7.20 -8.46 -13.85
N ASP A 495 7.94 -7.35 -13.81
CA ASP A 495 9.12 -7.21 -12.97
C ASP A 495 8.76 -7.18 -11.47
N GLU A 496 7.62 -6.58 -11.09
CA GLU A 496 7.10 -6.58 -9.73
C GLU A 496 6.75 -7.98 -9.24
N LEU A 497 6.15 -8.81 -10.09
CA LEU A 497 5.83 -10.21 -9.75
C LEU A 497 7.07 -11.05 -9.45
N VAL A 498 8.21 -10.77 -10.08
CA VAL A 498 9.49 -11.41 -9.75
C VAL A 498 10.00 -10.96 -8.37
N ARG A 499 9.58 -9.77 -7.90
CA ARG A 499 10.01 -9.19 -6.62
C ARG A 499 9.06 -9.47 -5.45
N LYS A 500 7.89 -10.04 -5.70
CA LYS A 500 6.85 -10.21 -4.69
C LYS A 500 7.26 -11.06 -3.47
N GLY A 501 8.22 -11.97 -3.60
CA GLY A 501 8.66 -12.80 -2.48
C GLY A 501 7.49 -13.57 -1.86
N GLY A 502 7.30 -13.48 -0.55
CA GLY A 502 6.19 -14.10 0.17
C GLY A 502 4.80 -13.48 -0.04
N PHE A 503 4.65 -12.51 -0.94
CA PHE A 503 3.35 -11.93 -1.28
C PHE A 503 2.62 -12.74 -2.37
N GLU A 504 1.35 -13.02 -2.13
CA GLU A 504 0.36 -13.49 -3.12
C GLU A 504 -0.33 -12.28 -3.74
N LEU A 505 -0.49 -12.27 -5.06
CA LEU A 505 -1.24 -11.22 -5.75
C LEU A 505 -2.74 -11.48 -5.52
N LEU A 506 -3.50 -10.45 -5.16
CA LEU A 506 -4.96 -10.51 -5.00
C LEU A 506 -5.70 -9.77 -6.11
N PHE A 507 -5.10 -8.71 -6.63
CA PHE A 507 -5.66 -7.93 -7.73
C PHE A 507 -4.51 -7.31 -8.55
N PRO A 508 -4.52 -7.42 -9.90
CA PRO A 508 -5.47 -8.18 -10.73
C PRO A 508 -5.07 -9.67 -10.86
N LEU A 509 -6.04 -10.58 -10.88
CA LEU A 509 -5.87 -12.04 -11.07
C LEU A 509 -6.47 -12.54 -12.40
N GLY A 510 -6.80 -11.65 -13.32
CA GLY A 510 -7.47 -12.01 -14.57
C GLY A 510 -8.97 -12.25 -14.35
N GLU A 511 -9.50 -13.37 -14.87
CA GLU A 511 -10.94 -13.73 -14.84
C GLU A 511 -11.50 -13.69 -13.43
N GLU A 512 -10.73 -14.17 -12.44
CA GLU A 512 -11.10 -14.13 -11.02
C GLU A 512 -11.36 -12.72 -10.49
N THR A 513 -10.81 -11.67 -11.12
CA THR A 513 -10.96 -10.27 -10.68
C THR A 513 -11.86 -9.42 -11.56
N GLU A 514 -12.43 -9.97 -12.65
CA GLU A 514 -13.34 -9.22 -13.53
C GLU A 514 -14.58 -8.75 -12.79
N HIS A 515 -15.13 -9.57 -11.90
CA HIS A 515 -16.28 -9.19 -11.08
C HIS A 515 -16.01 -7.97 -10.20
N TYR A 516 -14.76 -7.76 -9.76
CA TYR A 516 -14.37 -6.55 -9.02
C TYR A 516 -14.33 -5.31 -9.91
N LEU A 517 -13.99 -5.44 -11.20
CA LEU A 517 -13.99 -4.31 -12.13
C LEU A 517 -15.39 -3.71 -12.31
N HIS A 518 -16.46 -4.49 -12.12
CA HIS A 518 -17.82 -3.99 -12.22
C HIS A 518 -18.23 -3.14 -11.02
N VAL A 519 -17.55 -3.30 -9.88
CA VAL A 519 -17.85 -2.59 -8.63
C VAL A 519 -16.85 -1.48 -8.30
N ILE A 520 -15.73 -1.37 -9.02
CA ILE A 520 -14.79 -0.24 -8.81
C ILE A 520 -15.49 1.09 -9.14
N ASN A 521 -15.43 2.02 -8.18
CA ASN A 521 -16.13 3.31 -8.26
C ASN A 521 -15.66 4.20 -9.42
N SER A 522 -14.37 4.16 -9.76
CA SER A 522 -13.75 4.98 -10.80
C SER A 522 -12.86 4.09 -11.65
N GLN A 523 -13.38 3.69 -12.81
CA GLN A 523 -12.69 2.78 -13.70
C GLN A 523 -11.40 3.41 -14.23
N LEU A 524 -10.33 2.60 -14.25
CA LEU A 524 -9.05 2.96 -14.83
C LEU A 524 -8.78 2.09 -16.05
N TYR A 525 -8.28 2.70 -17.12
CA TYR A 525 -7.86 1.99 -18.32
C TYR A 525 -6.78 0.95 -18.00
N SER A 526 -5.81 1.34 -17.17
CA SER A 526 -4.69 0.50 -16.74
C SER A 526 -5.15 -0.77 -16.00
N ASN A 527 -6.26 -0.71 -15.25
CA ASN A 527 -6.86 -1.89 -14.61
C ASN A 527 -7.45 -2.85 -15.65
N LEU A 528 -8.11 -2.31 -16.70
CA LEU A 528 -8.61 -3.12 -17.82
C LEU A 528 -7.44 -3.78 -18.55
N LEU A 529 -6.41 -3.00 -18.89
CA LEU A 529 -5.20 -3.47 -19.55
C LEU A 529 -4.52 -4.61 -18.78
N LEU A 530 -4.30 -4.45 -17.46
CA LEU A 530 -3.67 -5.51 -16.66
C LEU A 530 -4.56 -6.75 -16.51
N THR A 531 -5.89 -6.58 -16.43
CA THR A 531 -6.81 -7.72 -16.33
C THR A 531 -6.76 -8.55 -17.61
N THR A 532 -6.90 -7.92 -18.77
CA THR A 532 -6.77 -8.60 -20.07
C THR A 532 -5.38 -9.20 -20.26
N TRP A 533 -4.34 -8.51 -19.80
CA TRP A 533 -2.99 -9.06 -19.81
C TRP A 533 -2.90 -10.35 -18.99
N GLN A 534 -3.42 -10.37 -17.75
CA GLN A 534 -3.45 -11.60 -16.93
C GLN A 534 -4.23 -12.73 -17.59
N ASN A 535 -5.40 -12.47 -18.19
CA ASN A 535 -6.17 -13.49 -18.90
C ASN A 535 -5.37 -14.12 -20.04
N LYS A 536 -4.70 -13.30 -20.87
CA LYS A 536 -3.88 -13.82 -21.97
C LYS A 536 -2.67 -14.60 -21.47
N GLN A 537 -2.01 -14.09 -20.43
CA GLN A 537 -0.82 -14.72 -19.87
C GLN A 537 -1.10 -15.97 -19.05
N ALA A 538 -2.36 -16.24 -18.66
CA ALA A 538 -2.74 -17.49 -18.00
C ALA A 538 -2.44 -18.73 -18.86
N LYS A 539 -2.46 -18.58 -20.20
CA LYS A 539 -2.16 -19.65 -21.16
C LYS A 539 -0.67 -19.76 -21.47
N ASP A 540 -0.04 -18.64 -21.84
CA ASP A 540 1.37 -18.60 -22.22
C ASP A 540 2.02 -17.26 -21.83
N ARG A 541 2.38 -17.16 -20.54
CA ARG A 541 3.06 -15.97 -19.99
C ARG A 541 4.43 -15.71 -20.61
N GLN A 542 5.13 -16.77 -21.00
CA GLN A 542 6.49 -16.67 -21.50
C GLN A 542 6.52 -15.98 -22.86
N HIS A 543 5.61 -16.35 -23.76
CA HIS A 543 5.45 -15.67 -25.04
C HIS A 543 5.11 -14.18 -24.89
N GLY A 544 4.24 -13.82 -23.95
CA GLY A 544 3.95 -12.41 -23.65
C GLY A 544 5.19 -11.64 -23.17
N ILE A 545 5.98 -12.24 -22.27
CA ILE A 545 7.23 -11.65 -21.79
C ILE A 545 8.23 -11.45 -22.94
N GLU A 546 8.38 -12.42 -23.84
CA GLU A 546 9.27 -12.32 -25.00
C GLU A 546 8.86 -11.19 -25.96
N ASN A 547 7.56 -11.03 -26.20
CA ASN A 547 7.05 -9.93 -27.02
C ASN A 547 7.32 -8.56 -26.40
N LEU A 548 7.10 -8.42 -25.08
CA LEU A 548 7.45 -7.20 -24.36
C LEU A 548 8.96 -6.94 -24.37
N GLU A 549 9.77 -7.99 -24.25
CA GLU A 549 11.22 -7.88 -24.30
C GLU A 549 11.72 -7.40 -25.66
N LYS A 550 11.13 -7.89 -26.77
CA LYS A 550 11.46 -7.40 -28.11
C LYS A 550 11.21 -5.89 -28.23
N LEU A 551 10.06 -5.41 -27.76
CA LEU A 551 9.74 -3.98 -27.73
C LEU A 551 10.73 -3.18 -26.86
N CYS A 552 11.13 -3.75 -25.72
CA CYS A 552 12.08 -3.10 -24.81
C CYS A 552 13.50 -3.06 -25.36
N HIS A 553 13.92 -4.10 -26.08
CA HIS A 553 15.20 -4.17 -26.77
C HIS A 553 15.33 -3.07 -27.83
N GLU A 554 14.25 -2.81 -28.57
CA GLU A 554 14.13 -1.70 -29.53
C GLU A 554 13.98 -0.32 -28.84
N GLY A 555 13.82 -0.29 -27.52
CA GLY A 555 13.70 0.95 -26.73
C GLY A 555 12.32 1.59 -26.80
N TYR A 556 11.28 0.86 -27.21
CA TYR A 556 9.94 1.40 -27.44
C TYR A 556 9.28 1.99 -26.19
N HIS A 557 9.55 1.43 -25.00
CA HIS A 557 9.03 1.92 -23.71
C HIS A 557 9.64 3.25 -23.26
N LEU A 558 10.79 3.63 -23.83
CA LEU A 558 11.48 4.85 -23.46
C LEU A 558 10.63 6.05 -23.90
N ALA A 559 10.19 6.86 -22.93
CA ALA A 559 9.34 8.02 -23.18
C ALA A 559 9.93 8.93 -24.28
N LYS A 560 9.18 9.14 -25.35
CA LYS A 560 9.48 10.11 -26.39
C LYS A 560 9.17 11.51 -25.84
N ARG A 561 10.12 12.45 -25.91
CA ARG A 561 9.83 13.83 -25.51
C ARG A 561 8.84 14.44 -26.51
N VAL A 562 7.70 14.89 -26.02
CA VAL A 562 6.78 15.74 -26.79
C VAL A 562 7.42 17.13 -26.82
N TYR A 563 8.03 17.50 -27.95
CA TYR A 563 8.38 18.88 -28.21
C TYR A 563 7.08 19.59 -28.64
N THR A 564 6.54 20.47 -27.81
CA THR A 564 5.63 21.51 -28.30
C THR A 564 6.50 22.58 -28.93
N GLU A 565 6.71 22.50 -30.24
CA GLU A 565 7.20 23.64 -31.02
C GLU A 565 6.12 24.73 -30.92
N SER A 566 6.36 25.75 -30.10
CA SER A 566 5.65 27.01 -30.25
C SER A 566 6.08 27.58 -31.60
N SER A 567 5.18 27.53 -32.58
CA SER A 567 5.29 28.25 -33.84
C SER A 567 5.41 29.74 -33.55
N SER A 568 6.64 30.24 -33.47
CA SER A 568 6.92 31.66 -33.64
C SER A 568 6.87 31.92 -35.14
N ASP A 569 5.68 32.25 -35.63
CA ASP A 569 5.53 32.79 -36.98
C ASP A 569 6.36 34.07 -37.10
N SER A 570 7.16 34.06 -38.15
CA SER A 570 7.95 35.16 -38.65
C SER A 570 7.04 36.27 -39.18
N GLU A 571 6.83 37.33 -38.41
CA GLU A 571 6.53 38.64 -38.99
C GLU A 571 7.85 39.36 -39.26
N GLY A 572 8.30 39.24 -40.51
CA GLY A 572 9.35 40.06 -41.08
C GLY A 572 8.84 41.48 -41.36
N ASN A 573 9.68 42.44 -41.03
CA ASN A 573 9.68 43.83 -41.48
C ASN A 573 9.08 44.05 -42.88
N ASN A 574 8.18 45.04 -43.00
CA ASN A 574 8.24 46.04 -44.08
C ASN A 574 7.43 47.29 -43.70
N ILE A 575 8.20 48.39 -43.55
CA ILE A 575 7.87 49.83 -43.62
C ILE A 575 6.91 50.41 -42.57
#